data_AF-A0A932Y6E5-F1
#
_entry.id   AF-A0A932Y6E5-F1
#
_cell.length_a   1.000
_cell.length_b   1.000
_cell.length_c   1.000
_cell.angle_alpha   90.00
_cell.angle_beta   90.00
_cell.angle_gamma   90.00
#
_symmetry.space_group_name_H-M   'P 1'
#
loop_
_entity.id
_entity.type
_entity.pdbx_description
1 polymer ?
#
loop_
_entity_poly.entity_id
_entity_poly.type
_entity_poly.pdbx_seq_one_letter_code
_entity_poly.pdbx_strand_id
1 'polypeptide(L)'
;MKLKNRFLLVGLGIIVFLILTPLLVLFARGFKLDLKNWQIVKTGILVVNTEPQKAKVFLDDEQIKDLTPSTVRFLLPGDYNIRVEKDGYLPWTKRLSVKSQFVTWANLNREFIPLFLAEPKQEFDPQIPDEQIELVGEGPIQAGIYLFMLKDSVLFKQNEALEKIYEPVTQAYWDKSADRLVLLNNNEVLVFDPLSSGPDLILRSISEIKSAWLNWHTGYVFFQNEGKIKAIELDGRDHRNVYTLTDALDEFLVSKEGKKLYVFNGQEIKTHRIR
;
A
#
# COMPACT_ATOMS: atom_id res chain seq x y z
N MET A 1 17.29 47.21 40.32
CA MET A 1 16.59 46.00 40.81
C MET A 1 17.33 45.46 42.03
N LYS A 2 16.65 45.28 43.18
CA LYS A 2 17.29 44.77 44.42
C LYS A 2 17.76 43.32 44.23
N LEU A 3 18.86 42.92 44.89
CA LEU A 3 19.46 41.57 44.77
C LEU A 3 18.43 40.46 45.02
N LYS A 4 17.54 40.64 46.00
CA LYS A 4 16.43 39.72 46.32
C LYS A 4 15.46 39.50 45.13
N ASN A 5 15.18 40.54 44.35
CA ASN A 5 14.28 40.45 43.20
C ASN A 5 14.94 39.68 42.04
N ARG A 6 16.27 39.70 41.92
CA ARG A 6 17.01 38.89 40.92
C ARG A 6 16.89 37.40 41.23
N PHE A 7 17.13 37.02 42.48
CA PHE A 7 17.01 35.62 42.91
C PHE A 7 15.57 35.10 42.80
N LEU A 8 14.57 35.94 43.09
CA LEU A 8 13.16 35.57 42.96
C LEU A 8 12.76 35.31 41.50
N LEU A 9 13.23 36.15 40.56
CA LEU A 9 13.00 35.94 39.12
C LEU A 9 13.69 34.68 38.59
N VAL A 10 14.93 34.42 39.02
CA VAL A 10 15.66 33.19 38.64
C VAL A 10 14.95 31.95 39.20
N GLY A 11 14.54 31.98 40.46
CA GLY A 11 13.77 30.88 41.07
C GLY A 11 12.44 30.61 40.35
N LEU A 12 11.70 31.67 40.00
CA LEU A 12 10.48 31.55 39.21
C LEU A 12 10.76 30.93 37.83
N GLY A 13 11.82 31.37 37.14
CA GLY A 13 12.23 30.81 35.86
C GLY A 13 12.54 29.31 35.93
N ILE A 14 13.24 28.87 36.99
CA ILE A 14 13.55 27.45 37.22
C ILE A 14 12.26 26.66 37.46
N ILE A 15 11.33 27.17 38.26
CA ILE A 15 10.04 26.50 38.53
C ILE A 15 9.22 26.38 37.23
N VAL A 16 9.11 27.46 36.46
CA VAL A 16 8.42 27.45 35.17
C VAL A 16 9.07 26.44 34.23
N PHE A 17 10.40 26.40 34.16
CA PHE A 17 11.13 25.44 33.33
C PHE A 17 10.86 23.98 33.77
N LEU A 18 10.90 23.70 35.07
CA LEU A 18 10.68 22.35 35.62
C LEU A 18 9.23 21.86 35.44
N ILE A 19 8.26 22.77 35.27
CA ILE A 19 6.86 22.40 34.99
C ILE A 19 6.60 22.33 33.48
N LEU A 20 7.02 23.35 32.73
CA LEU A 20 6.74 23.48 31.30
C LEU A 20 7.47 22.41 30.48
N THR A 21 8.72 22.09 30.83
CA THR A 21 9.53 21.14 30.06
C THR A 21 8.93 19.73 30.07
N PRO A 22 8.58 19.13 31.22
CA PRO A 22 7.87 17.83 31.23
C PRO A 22 6.55 17.87 30.49
N LEU A 23 5.77 18.95 30.57
CA LEU A 23 4.51 19.10 29.84
C LEU A 23 4.73 19.10 28.32
N LEU A 24 5.75 19.83 27.84
CA LEU A 24 6.12 19.83 26.42
C LEU A 24 6.62 18.45 25.97
N VAL A 25 7.41 17.76 26.80
CA VAL A 25 7.87 16.39 26.51
C VAL A 25 6.69 15.41 26.43
N LEU A 26 5.75 15.49 27.38
CA LEU A 26 4.54 14.66 27.36
C LEU A 26 3.69 14.96 26.11
N PHE A 27 3.48 16.24 25.78
CA PHE A 27 2.78 16.64 24.57
C PHE A 27 3.45 16.09 23.31
N ALA A 28 4.78 16.25 23.17
CA ALA A 28 5.55 15.74 22.04
C ALA A 28 5.53 14.20 21.96
N ARG A 29 5.42 13.50 23.10
CA ARG A 29 5.28 12.03 23.18
C ARG A 29 3.86 11.53 22.90
N GLY A 30 2.93 12.41 22.54
CA GLY A 30 1.54 12.05 22.21
C GLY A 30 0.66 11.85 23.45
N PHE A 31 1.01 12.41 24.61
CA PHE A 31 0.09 12.46 25.74
C PHE A 31 -0.85 13.66 25.61
N LYS A 32 -2.15 13.42 25.78
CA LYS A 32 -3.20 14.44 25.80
C LYS A 32 -3.93 14.36 27.13
N LEU A 33 -4.28 15.51 27.70
CA LEU A 33 -5.13 15.56 28.88
C LEU A 33 -6.60 15.50 28.44
N ASP A 34 -7.28 14.42 28.78
CA ASP A 34 -8.73 14.35 28.70
C ASP A 34 -9.34 15.10 29.89
N LEU A 35 -9.74 16.36 29.63
CA LEU A 35 -10.32 17.25 30.62
C LEU A 35 -11.68 16.76 31.13
N LYS A 36 -12.40 15.93 30.36
CA LYS A 36 -13.71 15.41 30.77
C LYS A 36 -13.56 14.39 31.90
N ASN A 37 -12.57 13.51 31.79
CA ASN A 37 -12.33 12.42 32.73
C ASN A 37 -11.15 12.67 33.68
N TRP A 38 -10.45 13.80 33.55
CA TRP A 38 -9.22 14.11 34.30
C TRP A 38 -8.14 13.03 34.17
N GLN A 39 -7.97 12.50 32.96
CA GLN A 39 -7.01 11.44 32.67
C GLN A 39 -6.01 11.84 31.60
N ILE A 40 -4.77 11.39 31.76
CA ILE A 40 -3.77 11.50 30.70
C ILE A 40 -3.93 10.31 29.77
N VAL A 41 -4.34 10.57 28.53
CA VAL A 41 -4.48 9.56 27.50
C VAL A 41 -3.29 9.61 26.55
N LYS A 42 -2.84 8.42 26.13
CA LYS A 42 -1.84 8.29 25.08
C LYS A 42 -2.53 8.24 23.74
N THR A 43 -1.99 8.94 22.76
CA THR A 43 -2.58 9.09 21.43
C THR A 43 -1.67 8.54 20.36
N GLY A 44 -2.24 8.23 19.19
CA GLY A 44 -1.51 7.86 17.98
C GLY A 44 -1.55 8.96 16.92
N ILE A 45 -0.87 8.70 15.81
CA ILE A 45 -0.85 9.54 14.62
C ILE A 45 -1.29 8.70 13.43
N LEU A 46 -2.15 9.26 12.58
CA LEU A 46 -2.48 8.68 11.27
C LEU A 46 -1.91 9.58 10.17
N VAL A 47 -1.16 9.00 9.23
CA VAL A 47 -0.66 9.69 8.04
C VAL A 47 -1.40 9.20 6.80
N VAL A 48 -2.02 10.13 6.07
CA VAL A 48 -2.78 9.85 4.85
C VAL A 48 -2.22 10.69 3.71
N ASN A 49 -1.53 10.03 2.79
CA ASN A 49 -0.97 10.61 1.57
C ASN A 49 -1.64 9.95 0.37
N THR A 50 -1.88 10.70 -0.70
CA THR A 50 -2.46 10.17 -1.93
C THR A 50 -1.74 10.70 -3.16
N GLU A 51 -1.81 9.94 -4.25
CA GLU A 51 -1.49 10.43 -5.58
C GLU A 51 -2.67 10.18 -6.53
N PRO A 52 -3.28 11.24 -7.08
CA PRO A 52 -2.94 12.66 -6.89
C PRO A 52 -3.23 13.22 -5.48
N GLN A 53 -2.53 14.30 -5.13
CA GLN A 53 -2.73 15.04 -3.87
C GLN A 53 -4.07 15.80 -3.85
N LYS A 54 -4.39 16.41 -2.70
CA LYS A 54 -5.62 17.19 -2.45
C LYS A 54 -6.88 16.33 -2.57
N ALA A 55 -6.87 15.16 -1.95
CA ALA A 55 -8.03 14.31 -1.73
C ALA A 55 -8.66 14.62 -0.36
N LYS A 56 -9.98 14.47 -0.26
CA LYS A 56 -10.71 14.56 1.01
C LYS A 56 -10.47 13.29 1.81
N VAL A 57 -10.32 13.43 3.13
CA VAL A 57 -10.13 12.30 4.05
C VAL A 57 -11.26 12.33 5.08
N PHE A 58 -11.87 11.18 5.30
CA PHE A 58 -12.93 10.95 6.27
C PHE A 58 -12.45 9.92 7.29
N LEU A 59 -12.69 10.20 8.58
CA LEU A 59 -12.47 9.28 9.70
C LEU A 59 -13.81 9.00 10.34
N ASP A 60 -14.24 7.73 10.30
CA ASP A 60 -15.56 7.30 10.80
C ASP A 60 -16.69 8.20 10.25
N ASP A 61 -16.65 8.42 8.93
CA ASP A 61 -17.56 9.28 8.15
C ASP A 61 -17.50 10.79 8.41
N GLU A 62 -16.72 11.23 9.38
CA GLU A 62 -16.45 12.65 9.60
C GLU A 62 -15.28 13.13 8.73
N GLN A 63 -15.52 14.13 7.90
CA GLN A 63 -14.45 14.73 7.09
C GLN A 63 -13.48 15.50 7.98
N ILE A 64 -12.18 15.22 7.86
CA ILE A 64 -11.17 16.06 8.49
C ILE A 64 -11.02 17.38 7.74
N LYS A 65 -10.46 18.39 8.42
CA LYS A 65 -10.29 19.73 7.86
C LYS A 65 -9.30 19.79 6.70
N ASP A 66 -8.19 19.06 6.81
CA ASP A 66 -7.09 19.12 5.85
C ASP A 66 -7.28 18.11 4.71
N LEU A 67 -6.84 18.48 3.49
CA LEU A 67 -6.76 17.54 2.36
C LEU A 67 -5.41 16.83 2.36
N THR A 68 -5.28 15.73 1.61
CA THR A 68 -3.99 15.02 1.47
C THR A 68 -2.92 15.89 0.78
N PRO A 69 -1.63 15.75 1.15
CA PRO A 69 -1.12 14.94 2.26
C PRO A 69 -1.53 15.49 3.63
N SER A 70 -1.98 14.61 4.52
CA SER A 70 -2.53 14.99 5.83
C SER A 70 -1.94 14.13 6.94
N THR A 71 -1.76 14.74 8.12
CA THR A 71 -1.31 14.04 9.34
C THR A 71 -2.29 14.34 10.45
N VAL A 72 -3.09 13.35 10.81
CA VAL A 72 -4.06 13.46 11.90
C VAL A 72 -3.35 13.08 13.20
N ARG A 73 -3.12 14.08 14.05
CA ARG A 73 -2.44 13.90 15.34
C ARG A 73 -3.45 13.75 16.46
N PHE A 74 -2.99 13.18 17.56
CA PHE A 74 -3.75 13.09 18.81
C PHE A 74 -5.01 12.23 18.70
N LEU A 75 -5.01 11.24 17.81
CA LEU A 75 -6.06 10.23 17.72
C LEU A 75 -6.01 9.33 18.95
N LEU A 76 -7.17 9.03 19.53
CA LEU A 76 -7.22 8.01 20.57
C LEU A 76 -6.87 6.65 19.93
N PRO A 77 -6.24 5.73 20.68
CA PRO A 77 -6.01 4.39 20.19
C PRO A 77 -7.35 3.70 19.92
N GLY A 78 -7.47 3.05 18.77
CA GLY A 78 -8.72 2.46 18.31
C GLY A 78 -8.67 2.14 16.82
N ASP A 79 -9.71 1.46 16.34
CA ASP A 79 -9.87 1.19 14.92
C ASP A 79 -10.72 2.29 14.29
N TYR A 80 -10.25 2.83 13.17
CA TYR A 80 -10.91 3.89 12.42
C TYR A 80 -11.22 3.43 11.01
N ASN A 81 -12.42 3.73 10.52
CA ASN A 81 -12.76 3.61 9.11
C ASN A 81 -12.25 4.84 8.38
N ILE A 82 -11.24 4.65 7.54
CA ILE A 82 -10.63 5.73 6.75
C ILE A 82 -11.20 5.64 5.35
N ARG A 83 -11.80 6.73 4.87
CA ARG A 83 -12.26 6.87 3.49
C ARG A 83 -11.58 8.06 2.85
N VAL A 84 -11.09 7.88 1.63
CA VAL A 84 -10.40 8.90 0.86
C VAL A 84 -11.14 9.08 -0.47
N GLU A 85 -11.44 10.33 -0.81
CA GLU A 85 -12.20 10.67 -1.99
C GLU A 85 -11.59 11.82 -2.76
N LYS A 86 -11.65 11.73 -4.09
CA LYS A 86 -11.26 12.80 -4.98
C LYS A 86 -12.14 12.78 -6.21
N ASP A 87 -12.58 13.97 -6.64
CA ASP A 87 -13.46 14.10 -7.80
C ASP A 87 -12.82 13.50 -9.06
N GLY A 88 -13.56 12.60 -9.74
CA GLY A 88 -13.08 11.87 -10.93
C GLY A 88 -12.29 10.59 -10.64
N TYR A 89 -12.11 10.23 -9.36
CA TYR A 89 -11.36 9.05 -8.93
C TYR A 89 -12.23 8.09 -8.12
N LEU A 90 -11.89 6.81 -8.15
CA LEU A 90 -12.48 5.78 -7.31
C LEU A 90 -12.08 6.04 -5.84
N PRO A 91 -13.01 5.87 -4.88
CA PRO A 91 -12.72 6.07 -3.47
C PRO A 91 -11.82 4.94 -2.96
N TRP A 92 -10.99 5.25 -1.97
CA TRP A 92 -10.22 4.24 -1.24
C TRP A 92 -10.74 4.16 0.19
N THR A 93 -10.96 2.95 0.69
CA THR A 93 -11.45 2.72 2.05
C THR A 93 -10.63 1.66 2.76
N LYS A 94 -10.33 1.87 4.04
CA LYS A 94 -9.68 0.85 4.88
C LYS A 94 -9.97 1.06 6.35
N ARG A 95 -10.23 -0.02 7.08
CA ARG A 95 -10.28 0.01 8.53
C ARG A 95 -8.88 -0.20 9.11
N LEU A 96 -8.34 0.81 9.79
CA LEU A 96 -6.98 0.77 10.35
C LEU A 96 -6.96 0.94 11.86
N SER A 97 -6.12 0.15 12.53
CA SER A 97 -5.88 0.24 13.97
C SER A 97 -4.81 1.27 14.28
N VAL A 98 -5.21 2.35 14.96
CA VAL A 98 -4.31 3.37 15.49
C VAL A 98 -3.85 2.94 16.87
N LYS A 99 -2.53 2.81 17.04
CA LYS A 99 -1.91 2.42 18.31
C LYS A 99 -1.35 3.64 19.05
N SER A 100 -1.47 3.60 20.37
CA SER A 100 -0.89 4.60 21.28
C SER A 100 0.61 4.79 21.01
N GLN A 101 1.04 6.03 20.77
CA GLN A 101 2.43 6.45 20.55
C GLN A 101 3.08 5.92 19.26
N PHE A 102 2.29 5.36 18.33
CA PHE A 102 2.75 4.93 17.02
C PHE A 102 2.18 5.81 15.91
N VAL A 103 2.89 5.81 14.77
CA VAL A 103 2.40 6.35 13.50
C VAL A 103 1.80 5.19 12.72
N THR A 104 0.50 5.28 12.45
CA THR A 104 -0.22 4.43 11.50
C THR A 104 -0.17 5.10 10.13
N TRP A 105 0.41 4.42 9.15
CA TRP A 105 0.39 4.87 7.76
C TRP A 105 -0.82 4.28 7.04
N ALA A 106 -1.55 5.12 6.30
CA ALA A 106 -2.73 4.68 5.58
C ALA A 106 -2.37 3.66 4.49
N ASN A 107 -1.37 3.93 3.65
CA ASN A 107 -0.78 2.91 2.76
C ASN A 107 0.34 2.13 3.48
N LEU A 108 0.39 0.81 3.25
CA LEU A 108 1.37 -0.11 3.82
C LEU A 108 2.80 0.22 3.37
N ASN A 109 2.99 0.64 2.12
CA ASN A 109 4.30 1.02 1.58
C ASN A 109 4.83 2.37 2.13
N ARG A 110 4.02 3.10 2.91
CA ARG A 110 4.33 4.41 3.51
C ARG A 110 4.64 5.53 2.50
N GLU A 111 4.29 5.36 1.23
CA GLU A 111 4.43 6.40 0.21
C GLU A 111 3.13 7.21 0.09
N PHE A 112 2.20 6.71 -0.74
CA PHE A 112 0.91 7.33 -1.04
C PHE A 112 -0.10 6.26 -1.40
N ILE A 113 -1.38 6.51 -1.15
CA ILE A 113 -2.48 5.72 -1.70
C ILE A 113 -2.68 6.11 -3.17
N PRO A 114 -2.51 5.19 -4.15
CA PRO A 114 -2.84 5.47 -5.53
C PRO A 114 -4.37 5.59 -5.66
N LEU A 115 -4.86 6.70 -6.19
CA LEU A 115 -6.26 6.83 -6.57
C LEU A 115 -6.39 6.56 -8.07
N PHE A 116 -7.22 5.60 -8.44
CA PHE A 116 -7.52 5.29 -9.84
C PHE A 116 -8.63 6.17 -10.37
N LEU A 117 -8.54 6.58 -11.63
CA LEU A 117 -9.61 7.30 -12.33
C LEU A 117 -10.86 6.42 -12.38
N ALA A 118 -12.02 7.02 -12.11
CA ALA A 118 -13.31 6.33 -12.26
C ALA A 118 -13.58 5.96 -13.73
N GLU A 119 -13.08 6.78 -14.65
CA GLU A 119 -13.11 6.54 -16.09
C GLU A 119 -11.69 6.74 -16.65
N PRO A 120 -10.96 5.65 -16.98
CA PRO A 120 -9.65 5.78 -17.62
C PRO A 120 -9.74 6.52 -18.95
N LYS A 121 -8.71 7.31 -19.25
CA LYS A 121 -8.65 8.09 -20.48
C LYS A 121 -7.77 7.38 -21.49
N GLN A 122 -8.32 7.03 -22.65
CA GLN A 122 -7.51 6.55 -23.75
C GLN A 122 -6.61 7.67 -24.27
N GLU A 123 -5.32 7.40 -24.38
CA GLU A 123 -4.31 8.34 -24.86
C GLU A 123 -3.46 7.64 -25.93
N PHE A 124 -2.93 8.40 -26.89
CA PHE A 124 -1.90 7.89 -27.78
C PHE A 124 -0.54 8.04 -27.10
N ASP A 125 0.14 6.91 -26.88
CA ASP A 125 1.50 6.88 -26.36
C ASP A 125 2.38 6.13 -27.35
N PRO A 126 3.31 6.82 -28.05
CA PRO A 126 4.20 6.17 -29.00
C PRO A 126 5.29 5.33 -28.32
N GLN A 127 5.45 5.43 -26.99
CA GLN A 127 6.45 4.66 -26.25
C GLN A 127 5.86 3.33 -25.79
N ILE A 128 6.48 2.24 -26.24
CA ILE A 128 6.24 0.90 -25.73
C ILE A 128 6.98 0.77 -24.38
N PRO A 129 6.38 0.18 -23.34
CA PRO A 129 7.09 -0.10 -22.10
C PRO A 129 8.36 -0.91 -22.35
N ASP A 130 9.50 -0.45 -21.82
CA ASP A 130 10.78 -1.17 -21.91
C ASP A 130 10.78 -2.47 -21.08
N GLU A 131 9.75 -2.68 -20.25
CA GLU A 131 9.70 -3.78 -19.28
C GLU A 131 9.09 -5.03 -19.90
N GLN A 132 9.96 -5.93 -20.36
CA GLN A 132 9.59 -7.31 -20.66
C GLN A 132 9.70 -8.13 -19.37
N ILE A 133 8.55 -8.46 -18.77
CA ILE A 133 8.50 -9.45 -17.68
C ILE A 133 8.49 -10.82 -18.33
N GLU A 134 9.60 -11.54 -18.20
CA GLU A 134 9.70 -12.92 -18.67
C GLU A 134 8.94 -13.82 -17.70
N LEU A 135 7.74 -14.24 -18.12
CA LEU A 135 6.96 -15.25 -17.41
C LEU A 135 7.69 -16.60 -17.54
N VAL A 136 8.08 -17.17 -16.41
CA VAL A 136 8.72 -18.48 -16.38
C VAL A 136 7.65 -19.54 -16.11
N GLY A 137 7.53 -20.48 -17.04
CA GLY A 137 6.79 -21.72 -16.85
C GLY A 137 7.67 -22.76 -16.16
N GLU A 138 7.65 -23.99 -16.66
CA GLU A 138 8.50 -25.08 -16.16
C GLU A 138 10.00 -24.76 -16.34
N GLY A 139 10.78 -24.84 -15.27
CA GLY A 139 12.22 -24.60 -15.29
C GLY A 139 12.77 -23.86 -14.07
N PRO A 140 14.08 -23.53 -14.10
CA PRO A 140 14.73 -22.78 -13.04
C PRO A 140 14.38 -21.28 -13.11
N ILE A 141 14.24 -20.64 -11.95
CA ILE A 141 13.96 -19.21 -11.81
C ILE A 141 15.03 -18.60 -10.88
N GLN A 142 15.83 -17.69 -11.43
CA GLN A 142 16.81 -16.92 -10.63
C GLN A 142 16.12 -15.69 -10.03
N ALA A 143 16.00 -15.66 -8.71
CA ALA A 143 15.33 -14.63 -7.94
C ALA A 143 16.33 -13.96 -6.97
N GLY A 144 17.06 -12.97 -7.47
CA GLY A 144 18.18 -12.38 -6.72
C GLY A 144 19.27 -13.42 -6.46
N ILE A 145 19.55 -13.72 -5.18
CA ILE A 145 20.49 -14.79 -4.77
C ILE A 145 19.81 -16.16 -4.64
N TYR A 146 18.49 -16.22 -4.73
CA TYR A 146 17.72 -17.45 -4.58
C TYR A 146 17.55 -18.12 -5.94
N LEU A 147 17.57 -19.45 -5.94
CA LEU A 147 17.23 -20.26 -7.10
C LEU A 147 15.96 -21.03 -6.77
N PHE A 148 14.95 -20.89 -7.62
CA PHE A 148 13.71 -21.66 -7.56
C PHE A 148 13.63 -22.59 -8.76
N MET A 149 12.78 -23.61 -8.66
CA MET A 149 12.47 -24.53 -9.73
C MET A 149 10.95 -24.71 -9.77
N LEU A 150 10.33 -24.33 -10.89
CA LEU A 150 8.94 -24.68 -11.16
C LEU A 150 8.95 -26.00 -11.93
N LYS A 151 8.44 -27.06 -11.31
CA LYS A 151 8.35 -28.37 -11.92
C LYS A 151 7.03 -29.07 -11.62
N ASP A 152 6.38 -29.60 -12.65
CA ASP A 152 5.10 -30.31 -12.56
C ASP A 152 4.03 -29.49 -11.81
N SER A 153 3.97 -28.18 -12.10
CA SER A 153 3.13 -27.20 -11.38
C SER A 153 3.43 -27.01 -9.88
N VAL A 154 4.58 -27.47 -9.39
CA VAL A 154 5.03 -27.27 -8.02
C VAL A 154 6.24 -26.36 -8.02
N LEU A 155 6.19 -25.30 -7.21
CA LEU A 155 7.34 -24.43 -7.01
C LEU A 155 8.20 -24.94 -5.86
N PHE A 156 9.47 -25.16 -6.14
CA PHE A 156 10.49 -25.52 -5.15
C PHE A 156 11.52 -24.40 -4.99
N LYS A 157 12.03 -24.25 -3.77
CA LYS A 157 13.23 -23.46 -3.47
C LYS A 157 14.43 -24.41 -3.46
N GLN A 158 15.42 -24.10 -4.30
CA GLN A 158 16.64 -24.90 -4.39
C GLN A 158 17.52 -24.64 -3.15
N ASN A 159 17.34 -25.46 -2.13
CA ASN A 159 18.21 -25.57 -0.96
C ASN A 159 18.65 -27.04 -0.78
N GLU A 160 19.33 -27.37 0.32
CA GLU A 160 19.81 -28.74 0.58
C GLU A 160 18.70 -29.81 0.53
N ALA A 161 17.45 -29.44 0.83
CA ALA A 161 16.31 -30.35 0.92
C ALA A 161 15.31 -30.25 -0.25
N LEU A 162 15.53 -29.35 -1.22
CA LEU A 162 14.55 -28.98 -2.25
C LEU A 162 13.16 -28.71 -1.65
N GLU A 163 13.07 -27.63 -0.88
CA GLU A 163 11.85 -27.25 -0.16
C GLU A 163 10.71 -26.88 -1.12
N LYS A 164 9.57 -27.54 -0.97
CA LYS A 164 8.34 -27.17 -1.68
C LYS A 164 7.74 -25.90 -1.08
N ILE A 165 7.45 -24.93 -1.94
CA ILE A 165 6.91 -23.62 -1.55
C ILE A 165 5.40 -23.53 -1.79
N TYR A 166 4.93 -23.90 -2.99
CA TYR A 166 3.50 -23.79 -3.33
C TYR A 166 3.10 -24.69 -4.49
N GLU A 167 1.83 -25.09 -4.53
CA GLU A 167 1.20 -25.78 -5.65
C GLU A 167 -0.34 -25.52 -5.65
N PRO A 168 -1.01 -25.55 -6.80
CA PRO A 168 -0.40 -25.54 -8.13
C PRO A 168 0.08 -24.13 -8.51
N VAL A 169 1.16 -24.07 -9.29
CA VAL A 169 1.70 -22.85 -9.91
C VAL A 169 1.80 -23.13 -11.40
N THR A 170 1.10 -22.35 -12.23
CA THR A 170 1.19 -22.48 -13.69
C THR A 170 2.23 -21.53 -14.27
N GLN A 171 2.42 -20.37 -13.64
CA GLN A 171 3.38 -19.35 -14.04
C GLN A 171 3.99 -18.71 -12.80
N ALA A 172 5.26 -18.32 -12.92
CA ALA A 172 5.93 -17.52 -11.91
C ALA A 172 6.91 -16.53 -12.56
N TYR A 173 7.14 -15.40 -11.92
CA TYR A 173 8.20 -14.48 -12.32
C TYR A 173 8.78 -13.74 -11.12
N TRP A 174 10.02 -13.30 -11.25
CA TRP A 174 10.70 -12.49 -10.26
C TRP A 174 10.54 -11.01 -10.57
N ASP A 175 9.87 -10.28 -9.67
CA ASP A 175 9.84 -8.83 -9.70
C ASP A 175 11.10 -8.28 -9.02
N LYS A 176 12.03 -7.80 -9.85
CA LYS A 176 13.30 -7.23 -9.41
C LYS A 176 13.13 -5.91 -8.65
N SER A 177 12.05 -5.18 -8.88
CA SER A 177 11.80 -3.89 -8.22
C SER A 177 11.28 -4.08 -6.79
N ALA A 178 10.53 -5.17 -6.58
CA ALA A 178 9.95 -5.53 -5.30
C ALA A 178 10.86 -6.46 -4.48
N ASP A 179 11.84 -7.10 -5.11
CA ASP A 179 12.51 -8.30 -4.60
C ASP A 179 11.48 -9.36 -4.14
N ARG A 180 10.49 -9.65 -4.98
CA ARG A 180 9.42 -10.62 -4.70
C ARG A 180 9.17 -11.54 -5.87
N LEU A 181 8.82 -12.78 -5.57
CA LEU A 181 8.40 -13.75 -6.57
C LEU A 181 6.87 -13.74 -6.66
N VAL A 182 6.32 -13.58 -7.86
CA VAL A 182 4.87 -13.62 -8.10
C VAL A 182 4.53 -14.99 -8.65
N LEU A 183 3.54 -15.63 -8.04
CA LEU A 183 3.07 -16.96 -8.40
C LEU A 183 1.63 -16.87 -8.88
N LEU A 184 1.32 -17.54 -9.97
CA LEU A 184 0.01 -17.56 -10.56
C LEU A 184 -0.43 -18.99 -10.82
N ASN A 185 -1.72 -19.23 -10.61
CA ASN A 185 -2.45 -20.31 -11.24
C ASN A 185 -3.76 -19.76 -11.81
N ASN A 186 -4.62 -20.62 -12.35
CA ASN A 186 -5.87 -20.18 -12.98
C ASN A 186 -6.84 -19.47 -12.01
N ASN A 187 -6.64 -19.59 -10.70
CA ASN A 187 -7.58 -19.10 -9.69
C ASN A 187 -6.92 -18.25 -8.62
N GLU A 188 -5.60 -18.21 -8.53
CA GLU A 188 -4.88 -17.55 -7.45
C GLU A 188 -3.72 -16.71 -7.96
N VAL A 189 -3.50 -15.59 -7.27
CA VAL A 189 -2.26 -14.82 -7.37
C VAL A 189 -1.66 -14.72 -5.99
N LEU A 190 -0.39 -15.09 -5.88
CA LEU A 190 0.37 -15.00 -4.65
C LEU A 190 1.64 -14.19 -4.85
N VAL A 191 2.08 -13.52 -3.79
CA VAL A 191 3.37 -12.81 -3.75
C VAL A 191 4.19 -13.42 -2.65
N PHE A 192 5.40 -13.86 -2.99
CA PHE A 192 6.31 -14.55 -2.09
C PHE A 192 7.56 -13.70 -1.84
N ASP A 193 7.79 -13.40 -0.57
CA ASP A 193 9.08 -12.92 -0.07
C ASP A 193 9.96 -14.13 0.24
N PRO A 194 11.12 -14.30 -0.41
CA PRO A 194 12.00 -15.45 -0.16
C PRO A 194 12.48 -15.60 1.30
N LEU A 195 12.35 -14.55 2.12
CA LEU A 195 12.65 -14.52 3.55
C LEU A 195 11.45 -14.90 4.44
N SER A 196 10.25 -14.92 3.88
CA SER A 196 9.03 -15.32 4.60
C SER A 196 8.87 -16.83 4.67
N SER A 197 8.02 -17.29 5.59
CA SER A 197 7.71 -18.72 5.76
C SER A 197 6.87 -19.31 4.63
N GLY A 198 6.28 -18.47 3.78
CA GLY A 198 5.39 -18.91 2.71
C GLY A 198 4.77 -17.73 1.96
N PRO A 199 4.14 -17.99 0.81
CA PRO A 199 3.55 -16.97 -0.03
C PRO A 199 2.36 -16.28 0.63
N ASP A 200 2.21 -14.97 0.41
CA ASP A 200 1.00 -14.22 0.75
C ASP A 200 -0.03 -14.39 -0.38
N LEU A 201 -1.21 -14.89 -0.03
CA LEU A 201 -2.32 -15.03 -0.96
C LEU A 201 -2.93 -13.64 -1.21
N ILE A 202 -2.72 -13.10 -2.40
CA ILE A 202 -3.22 -11.78 -2.79
C ILE A 202 -4.67 -11.89 -3.26
N LEU A 203 -4.94 -12.84 -4.14
CA LEU A 203 -6.23 -13.02 -4.78
C LEU A 203 -6.56 -14.50 -4.89
N ARG A 204 -7.79 -14.86 -4.57
CA ARG A 204 -8.43 -16.12 -4.97
C ARG A 204 -9.73 -15.80 -5.71
N SER A 205 -9.89 -16.33 -6.91
CA SER A 205 -10.97 -16.05 -7.84
C SER A 205 -11.58 -17.35 -8.37
N ILE A 206 -12.91 -17.40 -8.45
CA ILE A 206 -13.63 -18.51 -9.10
C ILE A 206 -13.47 -18.42 -10.62
N SER A 207 -13.50 -17.20 -11.15
CA SER A 207 -13.26 -16.92 -12.56
C SER A 207 -11.76 -17.00 -12.88
N GLU A 208 -11.42 -17.49 -14.07
CA GLU A 208 -10.05 -17.67 -14.52
C GLU A 208 -9.25 -16.37 -14.48
N ILE A 209 -8.06 -16.43 -13.90
CA ILE A 209 -7.05 -15.37 -13.91
C ILE A 209 -6.13 -15.63 -15.09
N LYS A 210 -6.23 -14.79 -16.12
CA LYS A 210 -5.44 -14.93 -17.34
C LYS A 210 -4.00 -14.45 -17.18
N SER A 211 -3.82 -13.36 -16.43
CA SER A 211 -2.53 -12.71 -16.21
C SER A 211 -2.58 -11.85 -14.96
N ALA A 212 -1.43 -11.65 -14.31
CA ALA A 212 -1.29 -10.72 -13.20
C ALA A 212 0.12 -10.12 -13.09
N TRP A 213 0.17 -8.80 -12.89
CA TRP A 213 1.38 -7.98 -12.82
C TRP A 213 1.45 -7.25 -11.48
N LEU A 214 2.48 -7.55 -10.71
CA LEU A 214 2.82 -6.80 -9.51
C LEU A 214 3.33 -5.42 -9.92
N ASN A 215 2.81 -4.38 -9.28
CA ASN A 215 3.41 -3.06 -9.32
C ASN A 215 3.63 -2.59 -7.88
N TRP A 216 4.84 -2.84 -7.38
CA TRP A 216 5.21 -2.54 -6.01
C TRP A 216 5.12 -1.06 -5.66
N HIS A 217 5.44 -0.17 -6.62
CA HIS A 217 5.36 1.27 -6.42
C HIS A 217 3.94 1.72 -6.07
N THR A 218 2.93 1.17 -6.74
CA THR A 218 1.53 1.42 -6.39
C THR A 218 1.07 0.66 -5.16
N GLY A 219 1.68 -0.49 -4.87
CA GLY A 219 1.20 -1.43 -3.86
C GLY A 219 -0.02 -2.23 -4.33
N TYR A 220 -0.14 -2.48 -5.64
CA TYR A 220 -1.23 -3.25 -6.24
C TYR A 220 -0.69 -4.37 -7.14
N VAL A 221 -1.48 -5.43 -7.25
CA VAL A 221 -1.41 -6.38 -8.36
C VAL A 221 -2.50 -6.01 -9.35
N PHE A 222 -2.13 -5.83 -10.60
CA PHE A 222 -3.07 -5.70 -11.70
C PHE A 222 -3.31 -7.07 -12.30
N PHE A 223 -4.54 -7.46 -12.52
CA PHE A 223 -4.86 -8.80 -13.02
C PHE A 223 -6.03 -8.76 -13.99
N GLN A 224 -6.10 -9.77 -14.84
CA GLN A 224 -7.19 -9.94 -15.78
C GLN A 224 -8.04 -11.16 -15.42
N ASN A 225 -9.34 -10.93 -15.21
CA ASN A 225 -10.34 -11.98 -15.13
C ASN A 225 -11.67 -11.47 -15.72
N GLU A 226 -12.53 -12.38 -16.18
CA GLU A 226 -13.88 -12.02 -16.68
C GLU A 226 -13.88 -10.97 -17.81
N GLY A 227 -12.82 -10.91 -18.62
CA GLY A 227 -12.68 -9.92 -19.69
C GLY A 227 -12.41 -8.49 -19.22
N LYS A 228 -11.96 -8.32 -17.97
CA LYS A 228 -11.69 -7.02 -17.35
C LYS A 228 -10.28 -6.98 -16.77
N ILE A 229 -9.67 -5.80 -16.82
CA ILE A 229 -8.44 -5.50 -16.07
C ILE A 229 -8.86 -4.87 -14.74
N LYS A 230 -8.41 -5.48 -13.65
CA LYS A 230 -8.68 -5.08 -12.28
C LYS A 230 -7.37 -4.83 -11.54
N ALA A 231 -7.42 -4.06 -10.47
CA ALA A 231 -6.29 -3.87 -9.55
C ALA A 231 -6.72 -4.27 -8.13
N ILE A 232 -5.94 -5.13 -7.48
CA ILE A 232 -6.12 -5.54 -6.09
C ILE A 232 -4.95 -5.06 -5.24
N GLU A 233 -5.27 -4.48 -4.09
CA GLU A 233 -4.29 -3.94 -3.15
C GLU A 233 -3.44 -5.04 -2.51
N LEU A 234 -2.14 -4.78 -2.32
CA LEU A 234 -1.22 -5.66 -1.58
C LEU A 234 -1.46 -5.60 -0.06
N ASP A 235 -2.03 -4.50 0.42
CA ASP A 235 -2.28 -4.28 1.84
C ASP A 235 -3.45 -5.12 2.37
N GLY A 236 -3.10 -6.23 3.02
CA GLY A 236 -4.04 -7.13 3.71
C GLY A 236 -4.49 -6.66 5.09
N ARG A 237 -4.19 -5.42 5.53
CA ARG A 237 -4.83 -4.85 6.72
C ARG A 237 -6.30 -4.59 6.39
N ASP A 238 -7.20 -5.31 7.07
CA ASP A 238 -8.64 -5.36 6.75
C ASP A 238 -8.90 -6.04 5.38
N HIS A 239 -9.87 -5.59 4.59
CA HIS A 239 -10.10 -6.05 3.23
C HIS A 239 -9.15 -5.34 2.24
N ARG A 240 -8.75 -6.06 1.19
CA ARG A 240 -8.01 -5.50 0.06
C ARG A 240 -8.99 -4.76 -0.84
N ASN A 241 -8.67 -3.52 -1.21
CA ASN A 241 -9.47 -2.81 -2.21
C ASN A 241 -9.28 -3.47 -3.58
N VAL A 242 -10.38 -3.62 -4.32
CA VAL A 242 -10.37 -4.14 -5.69
C VAL A 242 -11.10 -3.17 -6.62
N TYR A 243 -10.41 -2.74 -7.67
CA TYR A 243 -10.95 -1.79 -8.64
C TYR A 243 -11.03 -2.43 -10.02
N THR A 244 -12.15 -2.25 -10.70
CA THR A 244 -12.24 -2.51 -12.14
C THR A 244 -11.76 -1.27 -12.87
N LEU A 245 -10.72 -1.41 -13.70
CA LEU A 245 -10.12 -0.29 -14.41
C LEU A 245 -10.73 -0.16 -15.81
N THR A 246 -10.69 -1.22 -16.61
CA THR A 246 -11.21 -1.21 -17.98
C THR A 246 -11.60 -2.61 -18.42
N ASP A 247 -12.47 -2.70 -19.43
CA ASP A 247 -12.70 -3.94 -20.15
C ASP A 247 -11.51 -4.21 -21.08
N ALA A 248 -11.03 -5.45 -21.11
CA ALA A 248 -10.01 -5.92 -22.05
C ALA A 248 -10.05 -7.45 -22.13
N LEU A 249 -10.13 -7.98 -23.35
CA LEU A 249 -10.11 -9.43 -23.60
C LEU A 249 -8.68 -9.96 -23.81
N ASP A 250 -7.77 -9.08 -24.20
CA ASP A 250 -6.40 -9.41 -24.61
C ASP A 250 -5.36 -9.08 -23.53
N GLU A 251 -4.09 -9.33 -23.83
CA GLU A 251 -2.96 -9.09 -22.92
C GLU A 251 -2.81 -7.60 -22.58
N PHE A 252 -2.25 -7.34 -21.40
CA PHE A 252 -2.00 -5.98 -20.94
C PHE A 252 -0.70 -5.86 -20.16
N LEU A 253 -0.16 -4.66 -20.10
CA LEU A 253 0.96 -4.27 -19.25
C LEU A 253 0.61 -2.98 -18.49
N VAL A 254 1.30 -2.78 -17.37
CA VAL A 254 1.18 -1.59 -16.52
C VAL A 254 2.49 -0.82 -16.60
N SER A 255 2.44 0.51 -16.72
CA SER A 255 3.65 1.34 -16.65
C SER A 255 4.31 1.18 -15.29
N LYS A 256 5.64 1.34 -15.20
CA LYS A 256 6.38 1.21 -13.94
C LYS A 256 5.84 2.11 -12.81
N GLU A 257 5.41 3.33 -13.15
CA GLU A 257 4.80 4.30 -12.23
C GLU A 257 3.36 3.92 -11.85
N GLY A 258 2.78 2.95 -12.54
CA GLY A 258 1.40 2.48 -12.40
C GLY A 258 0.37 3.51 -12.84
N LYS A 259 0.73 4.41 -13.77
CA LYS A 259 -0.14 5.51 -14.25
C LYS A 259 -0.89 5.16 -15.52
N LYS A 260 -0.37 4.23 -16.32
CA LYS A 260 -0.93 3.83 -17.61
C LYS A 260 -1.06 2.31 -17.70
N LEU A 261 -2.10 1.88 -18.42
CA LEU A 261 -2.26 0.53 -18.94
C LEU A 261 -1.97 0.53 -20.43
N TYR A 262 -1.30 -0.50 -20.92
CA TYR A 262 -1.10 -0.78 -22.33
C TYR A 262 -1.85 -2.07 -22.64
N VAL A 263 -2.86 -2.02 -23.51
CA VAL A 263 -3.72 -3.16 -23.87
C VAL A 263 -3.44 -3.56 -25.31
N PHE A 264 -3.14 -4.83 -25.55
CA PHE A 264 -2.67 -5.34 -26.85
C PHE A 264 -3.78 -6.08 -27.58
N ASN A 265 -4.44 -5.46 -28.55
CA ASN A 265 -5.56 -6.08 -29.27
C ASN A 265 -5.14 -6.62 -30.64
N GLY A 266 -4.18 -7.54 -30.66
CA GLY A 266 -3.69 -8.30 -31.84
C GLY A 266 -3.03 -7.53 -32.98
N GLN A 267 -3.40 -6.26 -33.21
CA GLN A 267 -2.93 -5.38 -34.28
C GLN A 267 -2.64 -3.96 -33.81
N GLU A 268 -3.15 -3.58 -32.62
CA GLU A 268 -2.99 -2.24 -32.06
C GLU A 268 -2.67 -2.31 -30.57
N ILE A 269 -1.89 -1.34 -30.09
CA ILE A 269 -1.69 -1.09 -28.66
C ILE A 269 -2.55 0.13 -28.29
N LYS A 270 -3.45 -0.04 -27.32
CA LYS A 270 -4.23 1.06 -26.75
C LYS A 270 -3.67 1.40 -25.38
N THR A 271 -3.33 2.67 -25.19
CA THR A 271 -2.85 3.17 -23.90
C THR A 271 -3.98 3.85 -23.15
N HIS A 272 -4.15 3.51 -21.88
CA HIS A 272 -5.18 4.08 -21.00
C HIS A 272 -4.50 4.67 -19.78
N ARG A 273 -4.66 5.97 -19.58
CA ARG A 273 -4.29 6.62 -18.34
C ARG A 273 -5.30 6.25 -17.26
N ILE A 274 -4.80 5.71 -16.14
CA ILE A 274 -5.61 5.19 -15.03
C ILE A 274 -5.45 6.00 -13.74
N ARG A 275 -4.52 6.96 -13.65
CA ARG A 275 -4.27 7.79 -12.46
C ARG A 275 -3.91 9.24 -12.80
#